data_AF-A0A371WII1-F1
#
_entry.id   AF-A0A371WII1-F1
#
_cell.length_a   1.000
_cell.length_b   1.000
_cell.length_c   1.000
_cell.angle_alpha   90.00
_cell.angle_beta   90.00
_cell.angle_gamma   90.00
#
_symmetry.space_group_name_H-M   'P 1'
#
loop_
_entity.id
_entity.type
_entity.pdbx_description
1 polymer ?
#
loop_
_entity_poly.entity_id
_entity_poly.type
_entity_poly.pdbx_seq_one_letter_code
_entity_poly.pdbx_strand_id
1 'polypeptide(L)' 'MPTTSSYGLCTTSEEESAFLETLIREDFERCHPGDTLEDLKRRASFSRDDQGLLRDWMAVAARRAALTIPTRRD' A
#
# COMPACT_ATOMS: atom_id res chain seq x y z
N MET A 1 9.58 -9.41 -32.54
CA MET A 1 10.49 -8.66 -31.63
C MET A 1 9.64 -8.00 -30.56
N PRO A 2 9.57 -8.45 -29.30
CA PRO A 2 8.97 -7.64 -28.25
C PRO A 2 10.07 -6.76 -27.66
N THR A 3 9.81 -5.45 -27.64
CA THR A 3 10.59 -4.48 -26.87
C THR A 3 10.45 -4.82 -25.38
N THR A 4 11.47 -5.47 -24.83
CA THR A 4 11.67 -5.55 -23.38
C THR A 4 12.07 -4.15 -22.90
N SER A 5 11.09 -3.25 -22.88
CA SER A 5 11.27 -1.90 -22.35
C SER A 5 11.20 -2.01 -20.83
N SER A 6 12.37 -2.07 -20.21
CA SER A 6 12.68 -1.73 -18.82
C SER A 6 11.52 -1.13 -18.02
N TYR A 7 10.76 -1.97 -17.30
CA TYR A 7 9.91 -1.52 -16.18
C TYR A 7 10.77 -1.44 -14.92
N GLY A 8 11.73 -0.51 -14.94
CA GLY A 8 12.56 -0.14 -13.81
C GLY A 8 11.92 0.93 -12.93
N LEU A 9 10.59 0.89 -12.76
CA LEU A 9 9.88 1.69 -11.76
C LEU A 9 9.06 0.70 -10.95
N CYS A 10 9.41 0.57 -9.67
CA CYS A 10 8.57 -0.10 -8.68
C CYS A 10 7.32 0.77 -8.45
N THR A 11 6.46 0.87 -9.45
CA THR A 11 5.05 1.16 -9.25
C THR A 11 4.44 -0.20 -8.99
N THR A 12 4.28 -0.56 -7.71
CA THR A 12 3.27 -1.57 -7.33
C THR A 12 2.06 -1.28 -8.19
N SER A 13 1.62 -2.25 -8.99
CA SER A 13 0.54 -2.06 -9.96
C SER A 13 -0.64 -1.40 -9.24
N GLU A 14 -1.41 -0.49 -9.86
CA GLU A 14 -2.49 0.23 -9.17
C GLU A 14 -3.46 -0.74 -8.45
N GLU A 15 -3.62 -1.92 -9.02
CA GLU A 15 -4.32 -3.09 -8.49
C GLU A 15 -3.65 -3.72 -7.26
N GLU A 16 -2.32 -3.84 -7.22
CA GLU A 16 -1.58 -4.24 -6.02
C GLU A 16 -1.69 -3.20 -4.91
N SER A 17 -1.61 -1.89 -5.24
CA SER A 17 -1.83 -0.83 -4.26
C SER A 17 -3.24 -0.91 -3.69
N ALA A 18 -4.27 -1.01 -4.53
CA ALA A 18 -5.66 -1.12 -4.08
C ALA A 18 -5.92 -2.36 -3.20
N PHE A 19 -5.27 -3.49 -3.52
CA PHE A 19 -5.33 -4.69 -2.69
C PHE A 19 -4.67 -4.49 -1.33
N LEU A 20 -3.45 -3.93 -1.32
CA LEU A 20 -2.72 -3.61 -0.10
C LEU A 20 -3.48 -2.61 0.77
N GLU A 21 -4.02 -1.54 0.18
CA GLU A 21 -4.87 -0.56 0.85
C GLU A 21 -6.09 -1.21 1.48
N THR A 22 -6.70 -2.20 0.83
CA THR A 22 -7.83 -2.93 1.39
C THR A 22 -7.42 -3.76 2.62
N LEU A 23 -6.22 -4.36 2.60
CA LEU A 23 -5.70 -5.13 3.75
C LEU A 23 -5.42 -4.28 4.99
N ILE A 24 -5.05 -3.00 4.81
CA ILE A 24 -4.75 -2.10 5.93
C ILE A 24 -5.89 -1.15 6.28
N ARG A 25 -6.90 -0.98 5.42
CA ARG A 25 -8.03 -0.07 5.67
C ARG A 25 -8.69 -0.35 7.02
N GLU A 26 -9.09 -1.59 7.26
CA GLU A 26 -9.76 -1.97 8.51
C GLU A 26 -8.87 -1.79 9.75
N ASP A 27 -7.56 -2.00 9.60
CA ASP A 27 -6.60 -1.85 10.69
C ASP A 27 -6.32 -0.37 10.99
N PHE A 28 -6.21 0.45 9.95
CA PHE A 28 -6.07 1.89 10.04
C PHE A 28 -7.28 2.52 10.74
N GLU A 29 -8.49 2.20 10.29
CA GLU A 29 -9.74 2.72 10.88
C GLU A 29 -9.91 2.28 12.34
N ARG A 30 -9.43 1.09 12.71
CA ARG A 30 -9.43 0.61 14.10
C ARG A 30 -8.46 1.39 14.99
N CYS A 31 -7.29 1.74 14.46
CA CYS A 31 -6.29 2.56 15.17
C CYS A 31 -6.65 4.05 15.19
N HIS A 32 -7.38 4.52 14.19
CA HIS A 32 -7.77 5.92 14.00
C HIS A 32 -9.29 6.04 13.85
N PRO A 33 -10.06 5.90 14.95
CA PRO A 33 -11.51 6.03 14.90
C PRO A 33 -11.91 7.44 14.45
N GLY A 34 -12.48 7.54 13.25
CA GLY A 34 -12.87 8.81 12.62
C GLY A 34 -11.94 9.29 11.51
N ASP A 35 -10.81 8.60 11.27
CA ASP A 35 -9.93 8.84 10.14
C ASP A 35 -10.03 7.70 9.14
N THR A 36 -9.89 8.01 7.85
CA THR A 36 -9.94 6.99 6.80
C THR A 36 -8.64 7.00 6.02
N LEU A 37 -8.27 5.84 5.47
CA LEU A 37 -7.07 5.72 4.64
C LEU A 37 -7.11 6.68 3.43
N GLU A 38 -8.31 6.96 2.91
CA GLU A 38 -8.56 7.92 1.83
C GLU A 38 -8.25 9.37 2.28
N ASP A 39 -8.62 9.74 3.50
CA ASP A 39 -8.27 11.05 4.07
C ASP A 39 -6.76 11.17 4.30
N LEU A 40 -6.12 10.11 4.82
CA LEU A 40 -4.67 10.05 4.95
C LEU A 40 -3.96 10.26 3.60
N LYS A 41 -4.42 9.61 2.53
CA LYS A 41 -3.87 9.80 1.16
C LYS A 41 -4.01 11.24 0.68
N ARG A 42 -5.17 11.86 0.96
CA ARG A 42 -5.41 13.26 0.63
C ARG A 42 -4.44 14.16 1.40
N ARG A 43 -4.25 13.94 2.71
CA ARG A 43 -3.31 14.70 3.54
C ARG A 43 -1.84 14.47 3.18
N ALA A 44 -1.47 13.24 2.81
CA ALA A 44 -0.14 12.88 2.31
C ALA A 44 0.25 13.62 1.01
N SER A 45 -0.72 14.20 0.29
CA SER A 45 -0.39 15.08 -0.85
C SER A 45 0.18 16.43 -0.42
N PHE A 46 -0.09 16.87 0.81
CA PHE A 46 0.27 18.20 1.31
C PHE A 46 1.29 18.16 2.47
N SER A 47 1.36 17.05 3.21
CA SER A 47 2.14 16.91 4.43
C SER A 47 3.16 15.78 4.31
N ARG A 48 4.44 16.10 4.54
CA ARG A 48 5.52 15.09 4.58
C ARG A 48 5.38 14.13 5.76
N ASP A 49 4.72 14.55 6.84
CA ASP A 49 4.46 13.70 7.99
C ASP A 49 3.44 12.61 7.62
N ASP A 50 2.34 13.01 6.98
CA ASP A 50 1.32 12.09 6.44
C ASP A 50 1.88 11.20 5.32
N GLN A 51 2.84 11.68 4.51
CA GLN A 51 3.56 10.81 3.55
C GLN A 51 4.35 9.71 4.25
N GLY A 52 5.03 10.04 5.35
CA GLY A 52 5.74 9.07 6.16
C GLY A 52 4.80 8.03 6.74
N LEU A 53 3.66 8.47 7.26
CA LEU A 53 2.63 7.60 7.81
C LEU A 53 2.02 6.67 6.76
N LEU A 54 1.65 7.19 5.58
CA LEU A 54 1.13 6.38 4.48
C LEU A 54 2.14 5.31 4.04
N ARG A 55 3.42 5.67 3.95
CA ARG A 55 4.49 4.72 3.59
C ARG A 55 4.64 3.61 4.63
N ASP A 56 4.53 3.93 5.92
CA ASP A 56 4.63 2.94 6.99
C ASP A 56 3.47 1.94 6.93
N TRP A 57 2.25 2.46 6.75
CA TRP A 57 1.06 1.65 6.55
C TRP A 57 1.15 0.75 5.30
N MET A 58 1.66 1.24 4.18
CA MET A 58 1.89 0.41 2.98
C MET A 58 2.93 -0.70 3.24
N ALA A 59 3.94 -0.45 4.08
CA ALA A 59 4.89 -1.49 4.48
C ALA A 59 4.25 -2.57 5.36
N VAL A 60 3.32 -2.19 6.25
CA VAL A 60 2.50 -3.13 7.03
C VAL A 60 1.61 -3.96 6.09
N ALA A 61 0.99 -3.32 5.09
CA ALA A 61 0.19 -4.00 4.08
C ALA A 61 1.01 -5.05 3.33
N ALA A 62 2.22 -4.70 2.87
CA ALA A 62 3.09 -5.61 2.14
C ALA A 62 3.50 -6.82 3.00
N ARG A 63 3.78 -6.61 4.29
CA ARG A 63 4.06 -7.70 5.23
C ARG A 63 2.85 -8.61 5.42
N ARG A 64 1.64 -8.04 5.54
CA ARG A 64 0.39 -8.81 5.62
C ARG A 64 0.11 -9.60 4.34
N ALA A 65 0.33 -8.99 3.18
CA ALA A 65 0.19 -9.66 1.89
C ALA A 65 1.14 -10.87 1.78
N ALA A 66 2.39 -10.73 2.25
CA ALA A 66 3.34 -11.83 2.28
C ALA A 66 2.96 -12.98 3.25
N LEU A 67 2.13 -12.70 4.26
CA LEU A 67 1.60 -13.71 5.18
C LEU A 67 0.29 -14.34 4.67
N THR A 68 -0.52 -13.57 3.94
CA THR A 68 -1.84 -14.01 3.44
C THR A 68 -1.73 -14.77 2.10
N ILE A 69 -0.78 -14.39 1.26
CA ILE A 69 -0.42 -15.14 0.06
C ILE A 69 0.64 -16.13 0.51
N PRO A 70 0.32 -17.42 0.75
CA PRO A 70 1.36 -18.40 0.90
C PRO A 70 2.12 -18.38 -0.42
N THR A 71 3.35 -17.87 -0.39
CA THR A 71 4.27 -18.02 -1.51
C THR A 71 4.28 -19.49 -1.82
N ARG A 72 3.65 -19.89 -2.95
CA ARG A 72 3.78 -21.23 -3.50
C ARG A 72 5.24 -21.36 -3.89
N ARG A 73 6.08 -21.71 -2.92
CA ARG A 73 7.43 -22.22 -3.15
C ARG A 73 7.22 -23.63 -3.68
N ASP A 74 7.28 -23.75 -5.00
CA ASP A 74 7.58 -25.00 -5.69
C ASP A 74 9.10 -25.16 -5.74
#